data_AF-A0A6I1GZJ6-F1
#
_entry.id   AF-A0A6I1GZJ6-F1
#
_cell.length_a   1.000
_cell.length_b   1.000
_cell.length_c   1.000
_cell.angle_alpha   90.00
_cell.angle_beta   90.00
_cell.angle_gamma   90.00
#
_symmetry.space_group_name_H-M   'P 1'
#
loop_
_entity.id
_entity.type
_entity.pdbx_description
1 polymer ?
#
loop_
_entity_poly.entity_id
_entity_poly.type
_entity_poly.pdbx_seq_one_letter_code
_entity_poly.pdbx_strand_id
1 'polypeptide(L)'
;AVINWASFNIGKGESVQFQQPNSNAVALNRVLGNDGTTILGNLSANGKVFIVNPNGVLFGHGASVNTAGLVASTLDISNADFMAGKYQFAGNGTGKVLNQGSISAPGGYVALLGANVSNEGTIQARLGSVALAAGRAITLDVAGDGLLNVAVDGGAVGALVNNGGLIQADGGSVVLTAQAAGDLLKT
;
A
#
# COMPACT_ATOMS: atom_id res chain seq x y z
N ALA A 1 10.50 -7.91 9.55
CA ALA A 1 9.97 -9.28 9.74
C ALA A 1 8.97 -9.60 8.63
N VAL A 2 8.78 -10.87 8.30
CA VAL A 2 7.72 -11.36 7.40
C VAL A 2 6.76 -12.21 8.22
N ILE A 3 5.47 -11.92 8.13
CA ILE A 3 4.39 -12.59 8.85
C ILE A 3 3.38 -13.07 7.81
N ASN A 4 3.16 -14.39 7.76
CA ASN A 4 2.14 -14.98 6.91
C ASN A 4 0.86 -15.18 7.74
N TRP A 5 -0.26 -14.72 7.20
CA TRP A 5 -1.57 -14.73 7.84
C TRP A 5 -2.53 -15.61 7.05
N ALA A 6 -3.34 -16.40 7.75
CA ALA A 6 -4.54 -17.00 7.14
C ALA A 6 -5.56 -15.90 6.82
N SER A 7 -5.74 -14.95 7.74
CA SER A 7 -6.51 -13.73 7.55
C SER A 7 -5.88 -12.61 8.38
N PHE A 8 -6.00 -11.36 7.90
CA PHE A 8 -5.56 -10.18 8.63
C PHE A 8 -6.64 -9.12 8.50
N ASN A 9 -7.40 -8.91 9.58
CA ASN A 9 -8.53 -8.00 9.68
C ASN A 9 -8.47 -7.27 11.03
N ILE A 10 -9.01 -6.06 11.09
CA ILE A 10 -9.15 -5.30 12.34
C ILE A 10 -10.60 -4.84 12.45
N GLY A 11 -11.34 -5.42 13.39
CA GLY A 11 -12.75 -5.08 13.62
C GLY A 11 -12.95 -3.64 14.11
N LYS A 12 -14.18 -3.14 14.03
CA LYS A 12 -14.53 -1.83 14.59
C LYS A 12 -14.33 -1.86 16.11
N GLY A 13 -13.63 -0.85 16.64
CA GLY A 13 -13.27 -0.78 18.06
C GLY A 13 -12.03 -1.61 18.43
N GLU A 14 -11.57 -2.49 17.54
CA GLU A 14 -10.35 -3.27 17.74
C GLU A 14 -9.11 -2.49 17.31
N SER A 15 -7.96 -2.92 17.82
CA SER A 15 -6.69 -2.27 17.53
C SER A 15 -5.57 -3.29 17.33
N VAL A 16 -4.71 -3.05 16.34
CA VAL A 16 -3.42 -3.72 16.19
C VAL A 16 -2.32 -2.68 16.29
N GLN A 17 -1.34 -2.93 17.15
CA GLN A 17 -0.15 -2.10 17.32
C GLN A 17 1.10 -2.92 17.01
N PHE A 18 1.88 -2.44 16.04
CA PHE A 18 3.24 -2.94 15.79
C PHE A 18 4.22 -2.13 16.64
N GLN A 19 4.93 -2.81 17.54
CA GLN A 19 6.06 -2.25 18.28
C GLN A 19 7.35 -2.75 17.65
N GLN A 20 7.95 -1.92 16.82
CA GLN A 20 9.12 -2.24 16.01
C GLN A 20 10.38 -1.59 16.61
N PRO A 21 11.60 -2.09 16.28
CA PRO A 21 12.83 -1.55 16.87
C PRO A 21 13.08 -0.06 16.63
N ASN A 22 12.63 0.49 15.50
CA ASN A 22 12.73 1.90 15.14
C ASN A 22 11.79 2.24 13.96
N SER A 23 11.75 3.50 13.56
CA SER A 23 10.94 4.00 12.45
C SER A 23 11.31 3.44 11.07
N ASN A 24 12.52 2.93 10.91
CA ASN A 24 12.98 2.33 9.66
C ASN A 24 12.65 0.84 9.53
N ALA A 25 12.30 0.18 10.63
CA ALA A 25 11.96 -1.24 10.62
C ALA A 25 10.67 -1.48 9.81
N VAL A 26 10.62 -2.61 9.10
CA VAL A 26 9.49 -2.98 8.24
C VAL A 26 8.88 -4.32 8.68
N ALA A 27 7.56 -4.34 8.84
CA ALA A 27 6.77 -5.55 9.06
C ALA A 27 5.94 -5.86 7.82
N LEU A 28 6.28 -6.94 7.11
CA LEU A 28 5.49 -7.46 5.99
C LEU A 28 4.43 -8.42 6.50
N ASN A 29 3.17 -8.08 6.28
CA ASN A 29 2.00 -8.90 6.57
C ASN A 29 1.44 -9.42 5.25
N ARG A 30 1.64 -10.72 4.98
CA ARG A 30 1.17 -11.39 3.77
C ARG A 30 -0.03 -12.27 4.11
N VAL A 31 -1.16 -12.03 3.47
CA VAL A 31 -2.35 -12.88 3.62
C VAL A 31 -2.31 -13.97 2.56
N LEU A 32 -2.41 -15.22 3.01
CA LEU A 32 -2.41 -16.42 2.16
C LEU A 32 -3.80 -17.05 2.00
N GLY A 33 -4.78 -16.61 2.80
CA GLY A 33 -6.17 -17.02 2.66
C GLY A 33 -6.84 -16.42 1.42
N ASN A 34 -8.10 -16.80 1.20
CA ASN A 34 -8.87 -16.43 0.01
C ASN A 34 -9.69 -15.13 0.20
N ASP A 35 -9.73 -14.58 1.41
CA ASP A 35 -10.51 -13.39 1.72
C ASP A 35 -9.64 -12.12 1.69
N GLY A 36 -10.28 -11.01 1.33
CA GLY A 36 -9.68 -9.67 1.40
C GLY A 36 -9.43 -9.22 2.84
N THR A 37 -8.45 -8.34 3.02
CA THR A 37 -8.17 -7.68 4.30
C THR A 37 -9.16 -6.53 4.50
N THR A 38 -9.80 -6.49 5.67
CA THR A 38 -10.72 -5.44 6.09
C THR A 38 -10.25 -4.81 7.40
N ILE A 39 -9.94 -3.52 7.35
CA ILE A 39 -9.52 -2.70 8.48
C ILE A 39 -10.65 -1.71 8.78
N LEU A 40 -11.37 -1.91 9.88
CA LEU A 40 -12.44 -1.03 10.37
C LEU A 40 -12.07 -0.33 11.68
N GLY A 41 -11.05 -0.82 12.37
CA GLY A 41 -10.54 -0.28 13.63
C GLY A 41 -9.23 0.49 13.47
N ASN A 42 -8.35 0.37 14.46
CA ASN A 42 -7.10 1.11 14.52
C ASN A 42 -5.90 0.24 14.15
N LEU A 43 -5.08 0.70 13.22
CA LEU A 43 -3.76 0.15 12.93
C LEU A 43 -2.71 1.18 13.29
N SER A 44 -1.77 0.80 14.16
CA SER A 44 -0.73 1.70 14.65
C SER A 44 0.64 1.04 14.57
N ALA A 45 1.67 1.81 14.21
CA ALA A 45 3.05 1.33 14.16
C ALA A 45 4.03 2.48 14.37
N ASN A 46 5.07 2.25 15.18
CA ASN A 46 6.19 3.20 15.24
C ASN A 46 7.16 3.04 14.06
N GLY A 47 7.07 1.95 13.30
CA GLY A 47 7.80 1.70 12.06
C GLY A 47 6.87 1.57 10.86
N LYS A 48 7.34 0.86 9.83
CA LYS A 48 6.64 0.69 8.54
C LYS A 48 5.87 -0.63 8.51
N VAL A 49 4.68 -0.61 7.95
CA VAL A 49 3.78 -1.76 7.82
C VAL A 49 3.45 -1.99 6.35
N PHE A 50 3.74 -3.19 5.86
CA PHE A 50 3.33 -3.61 4.52
C PHE A 50 2.21 -4.64 4.69
N ILE A 51 1.13 -4.48 3.93
CA ILE A 51 -0.02 -5.39 3.87
C ILE A 51 -0.14 -5.83 2.42
N VAL A 52 0.09 -7.11 2.15
CA VAL A 52 -0.06 -7.70 0.82
C VAL A 52 -1.16 -8.77 0.85
N ASN A 53 -2.20 -8.57 0.05
CA ASN A 53 -3.33 -9.49 -0.05
C ASN A 53 -3.92 -9.43 -1.48
N PRO A 54 -3.70 -10.47 -2.32
CA PRO A 54 -4.22 -10.51 -3.69
C PRO A 54 -5.74 -10.37 -3.82
N ASN A 55 -6.49 -10.70 -2.75
CA ASN A 55 -7.95 -10.64 -2.73
C ASN A 55 -8.49 -9.24 -2.40
N GLY A 56 -7.63 -8.32 -1.95
CA GLY A 56 -8.00 -6.92 -1.69
C GLY A 56 -7.61 -6.42 -0.31
N VAL A 57 -7.56 -5.11 -0.18
CA VAL A 57 -7.32 -4.40 1.09
C VAL A 57 -8.30 -3.24 1.19
N LEU A 58 -9.19 -3.27 2.18
CA LEU A 58 -10.15 -2.23 2.50
C LEU A 58 -9.80 -1.58 3.83
N PHE A 59 -9.60 -0.26 3.82
CA PHE A 59 -9.66 0.58 5.02
C PHE A 59 -11.05 1.21 5.06
N GLY A 60 -11.95 0.67 5.88
CA GLY A 60 -13.35 1.09 5.91
C GLY A 60 -13.58 2.43 6.62
N HIS A 61 -14.82 2.91 6.54
CA HIS A 61 -15.24 4.13 7.23
C HIS A 61 -14.96 4.05 8.73
N GLY A 62 -14.30 5.08 9.28
CA GLY A 62 -13.91 5.14 10.70
C GLY A 62 -12.62 4.40 11.04
N ALA A 63 -12.00 3.70 10.09
CA ALA A 63 -10.68 3.13 10.28
C ALA A 63 -9.63 4.24 10.43
N SER A 64 -8.66 4.02 11.32
CA SER A 64 -7.55 4.93 11.57
C SER A 64 -6.24 4.18 11.46
N VAL A 65 -5.37 4.62 10.56
CA VAL A 65 -4.06 4.03 10.33
C VAL A 65 -2.99 5.08 10.61
N ASN A 66 -2.08 4.80 11.55
CA ASN A 66 -0.99 5.70 11.92
C ASN A 66 0.33 4.92 11.97
N THR A 67 1.22 5.17 11.01
CA THR A 67 2.46 4.40 10.85
C THR A 67 3.61 5.31 10.41
N ALA A 68 4.87 4.88 10.55
CA ALA A 68 6.00 5.59 9.93
C ALA A 68 6.06 5.38 8.40
N GLY A 69 5.32 4.40 7.88
CA GLY A 69 5.10 4.20 6.46
C GLY A 69 4.18 3.03 6.21
N LEU A 70 3.36 3.13 5.16
CA LEU A 70 2.38 2.11 4.80
C LEU A 70 2.57 1.69 3.34
N VAL A 71 2.58 0.38 3.10
CA VAL A 71 2.29 -0.18 1.78
C VAL A 71 1.06 -1.08 1.91
N ALA A 72 0.04 -0.86 1.08
CA ALA A 72 -1.09 -1.76 0.94
C ALA A 72 -1.19 -2.20 -0.52
N SER A 73 -1.15 -3.50 -0.78
CA SER A 73 -0.98 -4.03 -2.12
C SER A 73 -1.83 -5.28 -2.39
N THR A 74 -2.41 -5.37 -3.59
CA THR A 74 -2.91 -6.64 -4.13
C THR A 74 -1.88 -7.38 -4.98
N LEU A 75 -0.73 -6.77 -5.26
CA LEU A 75 0.46 -7.44 -5.78
C LEU A 75 1.26 -8.05 -4.62
N ASP A 76 2.01 -9.12 -4.89
CA ASP A 76 2.89 -9.76 -3.91
C ASP A 76 4.34 -9.27 -4.08
N ILE A 77 5.16 -9.47 -3.05
CA ILE A 77 6.61 -9.25 -3.06
C ILE A 77 7.28 -10.51 -2.54
N SER A 78 8.37 -10.94 -3.19
CA SER A 78 9.09 -12.12 -2.71
C SER A 78 9.77 -11.84 -1.36
N ASN A 79 9.92 -12.86 -0.52
CA ASN A 79 10.68 -12.71 0.73
C ASN A 79 12.13 -12.26 0.46
N ALA A 80 12.74 -12.76 -0.63
CA ALA A 80 14.11 -12.41 -0.99
C ALA A 80 14.24 -10.91 -1.32
N ASP A 81 13.34 -10.38 -2.15
CA ASP A 81 13.32 -8.97 -2.53
C ASP A 81 13.03 -8.08 -1.34
N PHE A 82 12.03 -8.44 -0.52
CA PHE A 82 11.72 -7.73 0.72
C PHE A 82 12.92 -7.65 1.67
N MET A 83 13.59 -8.78 1.92
CA MET A 83 14.75 -8.84 2.81
C MET A 83 15.98 -8.13 2.24
N ALA A 84 16.07 -8.01 0.90
CA ALA A 84 17.11 -7.26 0.21
C ALA A 84 16.79 -5.75 0.09
N GLY A 85 15.64 -5.28 0.59
CA GLY A 85 15.22 -3.88 0.43
C GLY A 85 14.83 -3.50 -1.00
N LYS A 86 14.57 -4.48 -1.86
CA LYS A 86 14.16 -4.28 -3.25
C LYS A 86 12.63 -4.38 -3.31
N TYR A 87 11.93 -3.26 -3.32
CA TYR A 87 10.47 -3.28 -3.27
C TYR A 87 9.84 -3.43 -4.67
N GLN A 88 10.03 -4.61 -5.24
CA GLN A 88 9.45 -5.04 -6.50
C GLN A 88 8.20 -5.86 -6.22
N PHE A 89 7.04 -5.31 -6.57
CA PHE A 89 5.75 -5.96 -6.39
C PHE A 89 5.24 -6.47 -7.73
N ALA A 90 4.75 -7.71 -7.77
CA ALA A 90 4.14 -8.27 -8.96
C ALA A 90 3.05 -9.28 -8.60
N GLY A 91 2.09 -9.45 -9.51
CA GLY A 91 1.03 -10.43 -9.33
C GLY A 91 -0.20 -10.12 -10.15
N ASN A 92 -1.13 -11.07 -10.15
CA ASN A 92 -2.42 -10.95 -10.84
C ASN A 92 -3.57 -10.84 -9.84
N GLY A 93 -3.34 -10.22 -8.68
CA GLY A 93 -4.36 -10.00 -7.67
C GLY A 93 -5.54 -9.22 -8.27
N THR A 94 -6.74 -9.80 -8.17
CA THR A 94 -7.98 -9.21 -8.73
C THR A 94 -8.69 -8.31 -7.73
N GLY A 95 -8.26 -8.32 -6.47
CA GLY A 95 -8.78 -7.44 -5.43
C GLY A 95 -8.49 -5.97 -5.68
N LYS A 96 -9.19 -5.11 -4.94
CA LYS A 96 -8.99 -3.67 -4.94
C LYS A 96 -8.23 -3.23 -3.68
N VAL A 97 -7.46 -2.16 -3.79
CA VAL A 97 -7.03 -1.39 -2.62
C VAL A 97 -7.94 -0.17 -2.51
N LEU A 98 -8.73 -0.11 -1.44
CA LEU A 98 -9.71 0.95 -1.22
C LEU A 98 -9.50 1.58 0.16
N ASN A 99 -9.25 2.89 0.19
CA ASN A 99 -9.26 3.67 1.42
C ASN A 99 -10.54 4.50 1.53
N GLN A 100 -11.34 4.23 2.56
CA GLN A 100 -12.48 5.04 3.03
C GLN A 100 -12.24 5.58 4.45
N GLY A 101 -11.09 5.26 5.05
CA GLY A 101 -10.70 5.68 6.39
C GLY A 101 -9.73 6.86 6.39
N SER A 102 -8.98 6.98 7.48
CA SER A 102 -7.92 7.97 7.64
C SER A 102 -6.57 7.26 7.73
N ILE A 103 -5.65 7.61 6.84
CA ILE A 103 -4.29 7.09 6.81
C ILE A 103 -3.31 8.23 7.06
N SER A 104 -2.41 8.07 8.03
CA SER A 104 -1.40 9.05 8.41
C SER A 104 0.00 8.42 8.47
N ALA A 105 0.96 9.05 7.78
CA ALA A 105 2.38 8.71 7.84
C ALA A 105 3.29 9.96 7.78
N PRO A 106 3.34 10.78 8.84
CA PRO A 106 4.15 12.00 8.87
C PRO A 106 5.64 11.72 8.67
N GLY A 107 6.30 12.45 7.76
CA GLY A 107 7.71 12.25 7.38
C GLY A 107 7.99 10.91 6.69
N GLY A 108 6.96 10.10 6.44
CA GLY A 108 7.04 8.77 5.89
C GLY A 108 6.45 8.69 4.49
N TYR A 109 5.88 7.54 4.16
CA TYR A 109 5.17 7.37 2.90
C TYR A 109 3.93 6.48 3.01
N VAL A 110 2.99 6.66 2.09
CA VAL A 110 1.84 5.79 1.88
C VAL A 110 1.84 5.35 0.43
N ALA A 111 1.89 4.04 0.18
CA ALA A 111 1.79 3.47 -1.16
C ALA A 111 0.61 2.49 -1.24
N LEU A 112 -0.34 2.75 -2.14
CA LEU A 112 -1.47 1.88 -2.44
C LEU A 112 -1.30 1.30 -3.86
N LEU A 113 -1.20 -0.03 -3.96
CA LEU A 113 -0.75 -0.72 -5.17
C LEU A 113 -1.74 -1.82 -5.60
N GLY A 114 -2.01 -1.95 -6.89
CA GLY A 114 -2.83 -3.06 -7.40
C GLY A 114 -3.32 -2.83 -8.81
N ALA A 115 -4.23 -3.65 -9.33
CA ALA A 115 -4.90 -3.33 -10.60
C ALA A 115 -5.92 -2.18 -10.44
N ASN A 116 -6.54 -2.06 -9.27
CA ASN A 116 -7.53 -1.03 -8.99
C ASN A 116 -7.29 -0.43 -7.60
N VAL A 117 -7.02 0.86 -7.57
CA VAL A 117 -6.70 1.61 -6.36
C VAL A 117 -7.63 2.81 -6.26
N SER A 118 -8.29 2.97 -5.12
CA SER A 118 -9.20 4.10 -4.87
C SER A 118 -8.96 4.71 -3.49
N ASN A 119 -8.89 6.03 -3.43
CA ASN A 119 -8.98 6.79 -2.20
C ASN A 119 -10.29 7.59 -2.17
N GLU A 120 -11.17 7.24 -1.23
CA GLU A 120 -12.42 7.92 -0.89
C GLU A 120 -12.36 8.56 0.51
N GLY A 121 -11.33 8.25 1.30
CA GLY A 121 -11.07 8.80 2.61
C GLY A 121 -9.97 9.86 2.61
N THR A 122 -9.13 9.87 3.64
CA THR A 122 -8.02 10.82 3.77
C THR A 122 -6.68 10.08 3.84
N ILE A 123 -5.68 10.62 3.16
CA ILE A 123 -4.28 10.19 3.25
C ILE A 123 -3.43 11.42 3.54
N GLN A 124 -2.67 11.39 4.63
CA GLN A 124 -1.81 12.48 5.08
C GLN A 124 -0.38 12.00 5.29
N ALA A 125 0.57 12.58 4.58
CA ALA A 125 2.00 12.31 4.72
C ALA A 125 2.79 13.62 4.66
N ARG A 126 2.59 14.51 5.65
CA ARG A 126 3.30 15.80 5.75
C ARG A 126 4.81 15.58 5.77
N LEU A 127 5.57 16.30 4.96
CA LEU A 127 7.01 16.11 4.70
C LEU A 127 7.36 14.68 4.21
N GLY A 128 6.41 14.00 3.58
CA GLY A 128 6.52 12.62 3.11
C GLY A 128 5.93 12.44 1.71
N SER A 129 5.72 11.20 1.29
CA SER A 129 5.25 10.91 -0.07
C SER A 129 4.02 10.01 -0.10
N VAL A 130 3.08 10.29 -1.00
CA VAL A 130 1.93 9.42 -1.27
C VAL A 130 1.98 8.90 -2.70
N ALA A 131 1.87 7.59 -2.89
CA ALA A 131 1.76 6.96 -4.20
C ALA A 131 0.50 6.10 -4.29
N LEU A 132 -0.30 6.33 -5.32
CA LEU A 132 -1.33 5.38 -5.75
C LEU A 132 -0.91 4.89 -7.14
N ALA A 133 -0.72 3.58 -7.28
CA ALA A 133 -0.17 3.02 -8.50
C ALA A 133 -0.97 1.81 -8.98
N ALA A 134 -1.43 1.86 -10.23
CA ALA A 134 -2.18 0.79 -10.85
C ALA A 134 -1.40 0.04 -11.95
N GLY A 135 -1.24 -1.28 -11.78
CA GLY A 135 -0.50 -2.17 -12.68
C GLY A 135 -0.41 -3.60 -12.13
N ARG A 136 0.24 -4.50 -12.89
CA ARG A 136 0.50 -5.90 -12.48
C ARG A 136 1.94 -6.13 -12.01
N ALA A 137 2.83 -5.17 -12.26
CA ALA A 137 4.18 -5.12 -11.74
C ALA A 137 4.54 -3.66 -11.44
N ILE A 138 4.98 -3.38 -10.22
CA ILE A 138 5.26 -2.03 -9.71
C ILE A 138 6.53 -2.08 -8.87
N THR A 139 7.48 -1.21 -9.17
CA THR A 139 8.67 -0.99 -8.35
C THR A 139 8.50 0.29 -7.54
N LEU A 140 8.71 0.17 -6.23
CA LEU A 140 8.87 1.30 -5.33
C LEU A 140 10.35 1.47 -4.99
N ASP A 141 10.92 2.61 -5.38
CA ASP A 141 12.23 3.02 -4.91
C ASP A 141 12.05 4.10 -3.83
N VAL A 142 12.38 3.71 -2.60
CA VAL A 142 12.26 4.56 -1.41
C VAL A 142 13.63 5.13 -1.14
N ALA A 143 13.85 6.38 -1.55
CA ALA A 143 15.06 7.08 -1.19
C ALA A 143 15.04 7.45 0.30
N GLY A 144 16.22 7.47 0.92
CA GLY A 144 16.38 7.78 2.35
C GLY A 144 15.98 9.22 2.73
N ASP A 145 15.66 10.06 1.75
CA ASP A 145 15.16 11.43 1.89
C ASP A 145 13.62 11.52 1.89
N GLY A 146 12.91 10.38 1.77
CA GLY A 146 11.45 10.34 1.73
C GLY A 146 10.85 10.48 0.33
N LEU A 147 11.68 10.59 -0.72
CA LEU A 147 11.21 10.54 -2.10
C LEU A 147 10.83 9.10 -2.46
N LEU A 148 9.61 8.95 -2.97
CA LEU A 148 9.09 7.68 -3.46
C LEU A 148 9.04 7.72 -4.98
N ASN A 149 9.95 7.02 -5.63
CA ASN A 149 9.90 6.79 -7.08
C ASN A 149 9.03 5.56 -7.35
N VAL A 150 8.10 5.71 -8.30
CA VAL A 150 7.15 4.65 -8.67
C VAL A 150 7.33 4.35 -10.15
N ALA A 151 7.68 3.10 -10.46
CA ALA A 151 7.67 2.59 -11.82
C ALA A 151 6.57 1.54 -11.97
N VAL A 152 5.76 1.64 -13.01
CA VAL A 152 4.86 0.55 -13.40
C VAL A 152 5.56 -0.25 -14.49
N ASP A 153 6.03 -1.43 -14.13
CA ASP A 153 6.85 -2.30 -14.99
C ASP A 153 5.99 -3.22 -15.86
N GLY A 154 4.70 -3.31 -15.53
CA GLY A 154 3.72 -4.07 -16.29
C GLY A 154 2.31 -3.54 -16.09
N GLY A 155 1.61 -3.24 -17.17
CA GLY A 155 0.22 -2.78 -17.12
C GLY A 155 -0.78 -3.89 -16.79
N ALA A 156 -1.90 -3.52 -16.17
CA ALA A 156 -3.01 -4.42 -15.81
C ALA A 156 -4.28 -4.11 -16.62
N VAL A 157 -5.08 -5.13 -16.93
CA VAL A 157 -6.39 -4.91 -17.58
C VAL A 157 -7.28 -4.09 -16.63
N GLY A 158 -7.86 -3.00 -17.14
CA GLY A 158 -8.67 -2.10 -16.33
C GLY A 158 -7.90 -1.40 -15.21
N ALA A 159 -6.58 -1.19 -15.39
CA ALA A 159 -5.76 -0.45 -14.44
C ALA A 159 -6.38 0.91 -14.14
N LEU A 160 -6.69 1.16 -12.88
CA LEU A 160 -7.36 2.38 -12.45
C LEU A 160 -6.78 2.87 -11.13
N VAL A 161 -6.42 4.15 -11.12
CA VAL A 161 -6.24 4.93 -9.90
C VAL A 161 -7.35 5.97 -9.85
N ASN A 162 -8.06 6.03 -8.73
CA ASN A 162 -9.07 7.04 -8.46
C ASN A 162 -8.81 7.73 -7.12
N ASN A 163 -9.02 9.04 -7.06
CA ASN A 163 -9.05 9.79 -5.82
C ASN A 163 -10.33 10.62 -5.75
N GLY A 164 -11.30 10.17 -4.97
CA GLY A 164 -12.49 10.92 -4.59
C GLY A 164 -12.37 11.60 -3.21
N GLY A 165 -11.32 11.29 -2.45
CA GLY A 165 -11.05 11.86 -1.12
C GLY A 165 -9.92 12.89 -1.11
N LEU A 166 -9.31 13.10 0.07
CA LEU A 166 -8.18 13.99 0.28
C LEU A 166 -6.86 13.23 0.27
N ILE A 167 -5.87 13.74 -0.46
CA ILE A 167 -4.47 13.35 -0.34
C ILE A 167 -3.66 14.61 -0.05
N GLN A 168 -2.93 14.62 1.07
CA GLN A 168 -2.15 15.77 1.51
C GLN A 168 -0.73 15.33 1.90
N ALA A 169 0.27 15.90 1.23
CA ALA A 169 1.69 15.66 1.49
C ALA A 169 2.46 16.98 1.52
N ASP A 170 2.06 17.90 2.40
CA ASP A 170 2.63 19.25 2.45
C ASP A 170 4.16 19.20 2.67
N GLY A 171 4.90 19.86 1.79
CA GLY A 171 6.37 19.83 1.79
C GLY A 171 6.97 18.48 1.34
N GLY A 172 6.15 17.64 0.69
CA GLY A 172 6.53 16.34 0.14
C GLY A 172 5.94 16.14 -1.27
N SER A 173 5.53 14.91 -1.61
CA SER A 173 5.06 14.59 -2.98
C SER A 173 3.82 13.69 -3.03
N VAL A 174 3.05 13.82 -4.12
CA VAL A 174 1.90 12.95 -4.42
C VAL A 174 2.02 12.47 -5.86
N VAL A 175 1.95 11.14 -6.06
CA VAL A 175 2.00 10.50 -7.38
C VAL A 175 0.79 9.58 -7.54
N LEU A 176 0.02 9.81 -8.61
CA LEU A 176 -1.04 8.91 -9.05
C LEU A 176 -0.66 8.42 -10.46
N THR A 177 -0.45 7.12 -10.63
CA THR A 177 -0.05 6.55 -11.92
C THR A 177 -0.79 5.25 -12.21
N ALA A 178 -1.20 5.04 -13.45
CA ALA A 178 -1.87 3.83 -13.88
C ALA A 178 -1.36 3.43 -15.26
N GLN A 179 -1.04 2.15 -15.45
CA GLN A 179 -0.73 1.60 -16.76
C GLN A 179 -1.69 0.46 -17.09
N ALA A 180 -2.50 0.66 -18.13
CA ALA A 180 -3.35 -0.39 -18.65
C ALA A 180 -2.53 -1.48 -19.35
N ALA A 181 -3.02 -2.71 -19.37
CA ALA A 181 -2.51 -3.75 -20.24
C ALA A 181 -2.75 -3.31 -21.69
N GLY A 182 -1.68 -2.97 -22.41
CA GLY A 182 -1.73 -2.82 -23.86
C GLY A 182 -1.45 -4.16 -24.52
N ASP A 183 -2.09 -4.43 -25.66
CA ASP A 183 -1.49 -5.34 -26.63
C ASP A 183 -0.13 -4.76 -26.98
N LEU A 184 0.92 -5.54 -26.75
CA LEU A 184 2.23 -5.24 -27.28
C LEU A 184 2.15 -5.43 -28.80
N LEU A 185 1.55 -4.48 -29.52
CA LEU A 185 1.69 -4.36 -30.97
C LEU A 185 3.16 -3.99 -31.22
N LYS A 186 4.01 -5.02 -31.22
CA LYS A 186 5.21 -5.00 -32.04
C LYS A 186 4.74 -5.05 -33.48
N THR A 187 4.59 -3.88 -34.10
CA THR A 187 4.72 -3.76 -35.56
C THR A 187 6.20 -3.63 -35.89
#